data_AF-A0A4R0X9U0-F1
#
_entry.id   AF-A0A4R0X9U0-F1
#
_cell.length_a   1.000
_cell.length_b   1.000
_cell.length_c   1.000
_cell.angle_alpha   90.00
_cell.angle_beta   90.00
_cell.angle_gamma   90.00
#
_symmetry.space_group_name_H-M   'P 1'
#
loop_
_entity.id
_entity.type
_entity.pdbx_description
1 polymer ?
#
loop_
_entity_poly.entity_id
_entity_poly.type
_entity_poly.pdbx_seq_one_letter_code
_entity_poly.pdbx_strand_id
1 'polypeptide(L)'
;MKDAFERRALLLHLGDALQTLSTALAADAKHHTVHHLLNAHAELAGHAWLAAVSPKMKAAEFAKRASASFAEWPALLLEEQVDYTRLALAVHDHLFADDHTGWRTYVDAMKREVEWFGDALPFAEEPVQAAETAPSSDETDTRANDADVERAGEGSDPQRDSVESNGGLYPAWPWKPVV
;
A
#
# COMPACT_ATOMS: atom_id res chain seq x y z
N MET A 1 -16.92 5.91 4.53
CA MET A 1 -16.66 7.38 4.61
C MET A 1 -15.17 7.71 4.65
N LYS A 2 -14.30 6.91 5.31
CA LYS A 2 -12.83 7.08 5.22
C LYS A 2 -12.26 6.88 3.80
N ASP A 3 -12.74 5.88 3.04
CA ASP A 3 -12.29 5.54 1.68
C ASP A 3 -12.03 6.75 0.76
N ALA A 4 -12.97 7.70 0.68
CA ALA A 4 -12.82 8.88 -0.18
C ALA A 4 -11.67 9.81 0.24
N PHE A 5 -11.33 9.88 1.53
CA PHE A 5 -10.17 10.63 2.03
C PHE A 5 -8.87 9.88 1.79
N GLU A 6 -8.86 8.57 2.02
CA GLU A 6 -7.70 7.69 1.78
C GLU A 6 -7.35 7.63 0.29
N ARG A 7 -8.35 7.44 -0.58
CA ARG A 7 -8.23 7.52 -2.05
C ARG A 7 -7.72 8.89 -2.51
N ARG A 8 -8.17 9.99 -1.87
CA ARG A 8 -7.65 11.34 -2.13
C ARG A 8 -6.17 11.46 -1.73
N ALA A 9 -5.75 10.91 -0.59
CA ALA A 9 -4.36 10.90 -0.17
C ALA A 9 -3.47 10.11 -1.15
N LEU A 10 -3.92 8.92 -1.57
CA LEU A 10 -3.21 8.10 -2.57
C LEU A 10 -3.10 8.82 -3.94
N LEU A 11 -4.13 9.55 -4.36
CA LEU A 11 -4.09 10.38 -5.58
C LEU A 11 -3.14 11.59 -5.45
N LEU A 12 -3.02 12.19 -4.26
CA LEU A 12 -2.05 13.26 -4.00
C LEU A 12 -0.62 12.70 -4.01
N HIS A 13 -0.39 11.56 -3.36
CA HIS A 13 0.89 10.84 -3.39
C HIS A 13 1.31 10.47 -4.82
N LEU A 14 0.37 10.01 -5.64
CA LEU A 14 0.60 9.75 -7.07
C LEU A 14 1.00 11.03 -7.83
N GLY A 15 0.38 12.18 -7.51
CA GLY A 15 0.77 13.49 -8.07
C GLY A 15 2.21 13.86 -7.72
N ASP A 16 2.58 13.75 -6.44
CA ASP A 16 3.95 13.97 -5.94
C ASP A 16 4.97 13.03 -6.61
N ALA A 17 4.60 11.77 -6.79
CA ALA A 17 5.43 10.78 -7.49
C ALA A 17 5.63 11.15 -8.96
N LEU A 18 4.58 11.53 -9.69
CA LEU A 18 4.66 11.98 -11.08
C LEU A 18 5.47 13.28 -11.24
N GLN A 19 5.37 14.21 -10.29
CA GLN A 19 6.22 15.41 -10.26
C GLN A 19 7.70 15.03 -10.06
N THR A 20 8.00 14.16 -9.08
CA THR A 20 9.37 13.68 -8.83
C THR A 20 9.94 12.94 -10.05
N LEU A 21 9.13 12.09 -10.70
CA LEU A 21 9.48 11.40 -11.94
C LEU A 21 9.85 12.37 -13.06
N SER A 22 9.02 13.41 -13.28
CA SER A 22 9.28 14.44 -14.28
C SER A 22 10.63 15.13 -14.04
N THR A 23 10.90 15.54 -12.80
CA THR A 23 12.19 16.17 -12.43
C THR A 23 13.37 15.20 -12.59
N ALA A 24 13.22 13.93 -12.20
CA ALA A 24 14.25 12.90 -12.37
C ALA A 24 14.59 12.60 -13.83
N LEU A 25 13.60 12.69 -14.74
CA LEU A 25 13.78 12.52 -16.18
C LEU A 25 14.33 13.77 -16.88
N ALA A 26 14.00 14.96 -16.38
CA ALA A 26 14.52 16.24 -16.88
C ALA A 26 15.96 16.55 -16.42
N ALA A 27 16.45 15.86 -15.39
CA ALA A 27 17.78 16.09 -14.83
C ALA A 27 18.89 15.70 -15.83
N ASP A 28 19.76 16.67 -16.16
CA ASP A 28 20.99 16.45 -16.94
C ASP A 28 21.84 15.35 -16.29
N ALA A 29 22.55 14.57 -17.10
CA ALA A 29 23.32 13.38 -16.73
C ALA A 29 24.28 13.59 -15.54
N LYS A 30 24.67 14.85 -15.27
CA LYS A 30 25.44 15.27 -14.10
C LYS A 30 24.78 14.87 -12.77
N HIS A 31 23.45 14.89 -12.67
CA HIS A 31 22.70 14.51 -11.46
C HIS A 31 22.53 12.98 -11.40
N HIS A 32 23.65 12.28 -11.22
CA HIS A 32 23.72 10.84 -11.37
C HIS A 32 22.84 10.04 -10.40
N THR A 33 22.40 10.61 -9.27
CA THR A 33 21.73 9.89 -8.17
C THR A 33 20.58 10.68 -7.55
N VAL A 34 19.67 9.98 -6.86
CA VAL A 34 18.57 10.57 -6.08
C VAL A 34 19.07 11.62 -5.08
N HIS A 35 20.22 11.41 -4.42
CA HIS A 35 20.82 12.43 -3.55
C HIS A 35 21.15 13.74 -4.29
N HIS A 36 21.74 13.67 -5.49
CA HIS A 36 22.01 14.86 -6.28
C HIS A 36 20.72 15.54 -6.76
N LEU A 37 19.69 14.76 -7.07
CA LEU A 37 18.38 15.28 -7.44
C LEU A 37 17.74 16.08 -6.29
N LEU A 38 17.69 15.51 -5.09
CA LEU A 38 17.14 16.16 -3.89
C LEU A 38 17.92 17.41 -3.47
N ASN A 39 19.25 17.44 -3.67
CA ASN A 39 20.06 18.62 -3.39
C ASN A 39 19.88 19.74 -4.43
N ALA A 40 19.56 19.40 -5.68
CA ALA A 40 19.32 20.37 -6.75
C ALA A 40 17.89 20.92 -6.75
N HIS A 41 16.94 20.13 -6.23
CA HIS A 41 15.50 20.38 -6.26
C HIS A 41 14.92 20.33 -4.85
N ALA A 42 15.00 21.46 -4.14
CA ALA A 42 14.55 21.57 -2.74
C ALA A 42 13.04 21.31 -2.59
N GLU A 43 12.25 21.52 -3.63
CA GLU A 43 10.84 21.14 -3.72
C GLU A 43 10.62 19.64 -3.50
N LEU A 44 11.53 18.79 -4.00
CA LEU A 44 11.41 17.34 -3.85
C LEU A 44 11.73 16.88 -2.42
N ALA A 45 12.60 17.60 -1.71
CA ALA A 45 12.92 17.30 -0.31
C ALA A 45 11.71 17.46 0.63
N GLY A 46 10.63 18.11 0.18
CA GLY A 46 9.35 18.16 0.90
C GLY A 46 8.57 16.83 0.89
N HIS A 47 8.81 15.94 -0.08
CA HIS A 47 8.12 14.66 -0.17
C HIS A 47 8.76 13.64 0.78
N ALA A 48 8.16 13.47 1.97
CA ALA A 48 8.71 12.62 3.05
C ALA A 48 9.02 11.17 2.62
N TRP A 49 8.30 10.64 1.63
CA TRP A 49 8.52 9.29 1.10
C TRP A 49 9.85 9.13 0.35
N LEU A 50 10.45 10.21 -0.16
CA LEU A 50 11.75 10.15 -0.84
C LEU A 50 12.92 9.88 0.12
N ALA A 51 12.74 10.09 1.42
CA ALA A 51 13.69 9.66 2.44
C ALA A 51 13.80 8.12 2.55
N ALA A 52 12.80 7.38 2.07
CA ALA A 52 12.84 5.93 1.98
C ALA A 52 13.66 5.41 0.79
N VAL A 53 13.80 6.21 -0.27
CA VAL A 53 14.48 5.80 -1.50
C VAL A 53 15.99 5.89 -1.30
N SER A 54 16.71 4.82 -1.68
CA SER A 54 18.17 4.79 -1.55
C SER A 54 18.84 6.01 -2.21
N PRO A 55 19.57 6.86 -1.46
CA PRO A 55 20.17 8.09 -1.99
C PRO A 55 21.25 7.84 -3.06
N LYS A 56 21.75 6.60 -3.14
CA LYS A 56 22.73 6.13 -4.13
C LYS A 56 22.08 5.60 -5.42
N MET A 57 20.76 5.39 -5.44
CA MET A 57 20.04 4.96 -6.63
C MET A 57 20.22 6.00 -7.75
N LYS A 58 20.43 5.55 -8.99
CA LYS A 58 20.60 6.48 -10.12
C LYS A 58 19.28 7.16 -10.45
N ALA A 59 19.29 8.45 -10.80
CA ALA A 59 18.07 9.20 -11.11
C ALA A 59 17.22 8.53 -12.22
N ALA A 60 17.87 8.05 -13.29
CA ALA A 60 17.19 7.32 -14.37
C ALA A 60 16.66 5.93 -13.96
N GLU A 61 17.34 5.22 -13.05
CA GLU A 61 16.87 3.92 -12.54
C GLU A 61 15.71 4.11 -11.55
N PHE A 62 15.78 5.13 -10.69
CA PHE A 62 14.67 5.60 -9.87
C PHE A 62 13.46 5.94 -10.74
N ALA A 63 13.65 6.74 -11.81
CA ALA A 63 12.57 7.13 -12.71
C ALA A 63 11.89 5.91 -13.36
N LYS A 64 12.69 4.94 -13.82
CA LYS A 64 12.18 3.66 -14.36
C LYS A 64 11.41 2.86 -13.31
N ARG A 65 11.95 2.69 -12.09
CA ARG A 65 11.34 1.93 -11.00
C ARG A 65 10.03 2.54 -10.53
N ALA A 66 10.03 3.82 -10.18
CA ALA A 66 8.83 4.53 -9.76
C ALA A 66 7.77 4.59 -10.88
N SER A 67 8.16 4.73 -12.16
CA SER A 67 7.19 4.64 -13.26
C SER A 67 6.49 3.27 -13.31
N ALA A 68 7.22 2.18 -13.04
CA ALA A 68 6.62 0.84 -12.96
C ALA A 68 5.72 0.71 -11.72
N SER A 69 6.16 1.17 -10.55
CA SER A 69 5.37 1.15 -9.31
C SER A 69 4.01 1.83 -9.42
N PHE A 70 3.96 2.98 -10.10
CA PHE A 70 2.79 3.85 -10.14
C PHE A 70 1.96 3.71 -11.42
N ALA A 71 2.35 2.87 -12.38
CA ALA A 71 1.67 2.73 -13.68
C ALA A 71 0.20 2.31 -13.57
N GLU A 72 -0.12 1.38 -12.68
CA GLU A 72 -1.49 0.84 -12.51
C GLU A 72 -2.35 1.68 -11.55
N TRP A 73 -1.74 2.55 -10.74
CA TRP A 73 -2.41 3.31 -9.70
C TRP A 73 -3.60 4.15 -10.20
N PRO A 74 -3.54 4.87 -11.34
CA PRO A 74 -4.68 5.63 -11.85
C PRO A 74 -5.94 4.79 -12.08
N ALA A 75 -5.78 3.55 -12.56
CA ALA A 75 -6.91 2.66 -12.82
C ALA A 75 -7.45 2.08 -11.50
N LEU A 76 -6.57 1.51 -10.68
CA LEU A 76 -6.93 0.87 -9.41
C LEU A 76 -7.61 1.83 -8.42
N LEU A 77 -7.21 3.11 -8.38
CA LEU A 77 -7.82 4.13 -7.53
C LEU A 77 -9.21 4.61 -8.01
N LEU A 78 -9.60 4.30 -9.25
CA LEU A 78 -10.90 4.64 -9.83
C LEU A 78 -11.92 3.48 -9.75
N GLU A 79 -11.49 2.28 -9.37
CA GLU A 79 -12.40 1.15 -9.15
C GLU A 79 -13.40 1.40 -8.00
N GLU A 80 -14.54 0.72 -8.03
CA GLU A 80 -15.56 0.82 -6.97
C GLU A 80 -14.99 0.39 -5.61
N GLN A 81 -14.26 -0.73 -5.61
CA GLN A 81 -13.48 -1.24 -4.49
C GLN A 81 -12.01 -1.25 -4.88
N VAL A 82 -11.17 -0.51 -4.14
CA VAL A 82 -9.75 -0.35 -4.48
C VAL A 82 -8.96 -1.58 -3.99
N ASP A 83 -8.18 -2.19 -4.88
CA ASP A 83 -7.22 -3.24 -4.50
C ASP A 83 -5.97 -2.63 -3.86
N TYR A 84 -6.10 -2.36 -2.57
CA TYR A 84 -5.06 -1.78 -1.73
C TYR A 84 -3.80 -2.64 -1.61
N THR A 85 -3.94 -3.97 -1.69
CA THR A 85 -2.81 -4.90 -1.65
C THR A 85 -1.99 -4.77 -2.93
N ARG A 86 -2.65 -4.73 -4.10
CA ARG A 86 -1.97 -4.58 -5.40
C ARG A 86 -1.25 -3.25 -5.54
N LEU A 87 -1.84 -2.14 -5.06
CA LEU A 87 -1.17 -0.83 -5.03
C LEU A 87 0.15 -0.89 -4.24
N ALA A 88 0.14 -1.53 -3.08
CA ALA A 88 1.29 -1.62 -2.20
C ALA A 88 2.34 -2.63 -2.71
N LEU A 89 1.93 -3.76 -3.29
CA LEU A 89 2.80 -4.72 -3.98
C LEU A 89 3.57 -4.05 -5.12
N ALA A 90 2.90 -3.28 -5.99
CA ALA A 90 3.54 -2.62 -7.13
C ALA A 90 4.64 -1.63 -6.69
N VAL A 91 4.46 -0.95 -5.56
CA VAL A 91 5.53 -0.11 -4.98
C VAL A 91 6.66 -0.96 -4.42
N HIS A 92 6.36 -1.97 -3.60
CA HIS A 92 7.37 -2.86 -3.04
C HIS A 92 8.25 -3.50 -4.14
N ASP A 93 7.63 -4.21 -5.08
CA ASP A 93 8.32 -5.08 -6.05
C ASP A 93 9.17 -4.29 -7.07
N HIS A 94 8.87 -3.01 -7.29
CA HIS A 94 9.60 -2.18 -8.24
C HIS A 94 10.56 -1.17 -7.59
N LEU A 95 10.23 -0.58 -6.44
CA LEU A 95 11.11 0.38 -5.75
C LEU A 95 11.97 -0.24 -4.64
N PHE A 96 11.45 -1.23 -3.92
CA PHE A 96 12.01 -1.69 -2.62
C PHE A 96 12.26 -3.20 -2.49
N ALA A 97 12.18 -3.99 -3.57
CA ALA A 97 12.32 -5.45 -3.54
C ALA A 97 13.59 -5.96 -2.82
N ASP A 98 14.69 -5.21 -2.90
CA ASP A 98 15.98 -5.51 -2.24
C ASP A 98 16.26 -4.61 -1.01
N ASP A 99 15.30 -3.78 -0.58
CA ASP A 99 15.48 -2.74 0.46
C ASP A 99 14.31 -2.71 1.47
N HIS A 100 14.30 -3.69 2.38
CA HIS A 100 13.30 -3.78 3.46
C HIS A 100 13.29 -2.56 4.39
N THR A 101 14.41 -1.86 4.56
CA THR A 101 14.50 -0.65 5.39
C THR A 101 13.86 0.54 4.70
N GLY A 102 14.12 0.70 3.40
CA GLY A 102 13.41 1.65 2.54
C GLY A 102 11.91 1.36 2.53
N TRP A 103 11.51 0.10 2.30
CA TRP A 103 10.11 -0.31 2.34
C TRP A 103 9.39 0.09 3.64
N ARG A 104 9.96 -0.24 4.81
CA ARG A 104 9.40 0.17 6.11
C ARG A 104 9.29 1.68 6.24
N THR A 105 10.34 2.41 5.85
CA THR A 105 10.36 3.88 5.90
C THR A 105 9.28 4.50 5.01
N TYR A 106 9.01 3.90 3.85
CA TYR A 106 7.95 4.29 2.93
C TYR A 106 6.57 4.04 3.54
N VAL A 107 6.34 2.86 4.13
CA VAL A 107 5.09 2.54 4.85
C VAL A 107 4.86 3.50 6.02
N ASP A 108 5.86 3.77 6.85
CA ASP A 108 5.77 4.70 7.99
C ASP A 108 5.53 6.17 7.56
N ALA A 109 5.84 6.52 6.32
CA ALA A 109 5.45 7.78 5.71
C ALA A 109 3.98 7.75 5.25
N MET A 110 3.57 6.70 4.51
CA MET A 110 2.22 6.55 3.98
C MET A 110 1.15 6.42 5.08
N LYS A 111 1.44 5.70 6.18
CA LYS A 111 0.51 5.47 7.30
C LYS A 111 0.07 6.73 8.05
N ARG A 112 0.75 7.87 7.83
CA ARG A 112 0.35 9.17 8.37
C ARG A 112 -0.90 9.74 7.69
N GLU A 113 -1.16 9.32 6.45
CA GLU A 113 -2.31 9.74 5.65
C GLU A 113 -3.27 8.58 5.33
N VAL A 114 -2.75 7.35 5.29
CA VAL A 114 -3.46 6.13 4.89
C VAL A 114 -3.14 5.01 5.88
N GLU A 115 -3.90 4.95 6.98
CA GLU A 115 -3.64 4.15 8.19
C GLU A 115 -3.30 2.67 7.91
N TRP A 116 -4.00 2.03 6.98
CA TRP A 116 -3.86 0.60 6.64
C TRP A 116 -2.73 0.28 5.64
N PHE A 117 -2.03 1.29 5.10
CA PHE A 117 -1.14 1.09 3.95
C PHE A 117 0.00 0.11 4.26
N GLY A 118 0.08 -0.97 3.48
CA GLY A 118 1.08 -2.03 3.63
C GLY A 118 0.72 -3.16 4.61
N ASP A 119 -0.37 -3.06 5.38
CA ASP A 119 -0.76 -4.09 6.37
C ASP A 119 -1.22 -5.41 5.74
N ALA A 120 -1.75 -5.36 4.53
CA ALA A 120 -2.24 -6.54 3.81
C ALA A 120 -1.13 -7.34 3.09
N LEU A 121 0.13 -6.92 3.22
CA LEU A 121 1.24 -7.58 2.52
C LEU A 121 1.79 -8.75 3.34
N PRO A 122 2.03 -9.92 2.72
CA PRO A 122 2.45 -11.13 3.41
C PRO A 122 3.96 -11.13 3.72
N PHE A 123 4.50 -10.00 4.18
CA PHE A 123 5.81 -10.00 4.80
C PHE A 123 5.67 -10.68 6.14
N ALA A 124 6.16 -11.92 6.22
CA ALA A 124 6.31 -12.59 7.50
C ALA A 124 7.07 -11.66 8.43
N GLU A 125 6.45 -11.31 9.56
CA GLU A 125 7.15 -10.62 10.64
C GLU A 125 8.38 -11.46 10.98
N GLU A 126 9.59 -10.97 10.68
CA GLU A 126 10.79 -11.60 11.22
C GLU A 126 10.62 -11.61 12.75
N PRO A 127 10.60 -12.78 13.39
CA PRO A 127 10.30 -12.85 14.80
C PRO A 127 11.40 -12.07 15.52
N VAL A 128 10.98 -10.96 16.16
CA VAL A 128 11.82 -10.21 17.08
C VAL A 128 12.41 -11.25 18.03
N GLN A 129 13.73 -11.43 18.03
CA GLN A 129 14.38 -12.47 18.83
C GLN A 129 14.16 -12.16 20.31
N ALA A 130 13.06 -12.69 20.86
CA ALA A 130 12.82 -12.79 22.27
C ALA A 130 13.93 -13.68 22.83
N ALA A 131 14.93 -13.05 23.44
CA ALA A 131 16.08 -13.74 24.00
C ALA A 131 15.59 -14.82 24.98
N GLU A 132 15.92 -16.07 24.68
CA GLU A 132 15.53 -17.20 25.51
C GLU A 132 16.02 -17.00 26.95
N THR A 133 15.09 -17.04 27.90
CA THR A 133 15.42 -17.51 29.25
C THR A 133 14.45 -18.63 29.57
N ALA A 134 14.94 -19.86 29.44
CA ALA A 134 14.17 -21.09 29.54
C ALA A 134 13.91 -21.45 31.03
N PRO A 135 13.29 -22.60 31.38
CA PRO A 135 12.04 -22.58 32.13
C PRO A 135 12.17 -23.16 33.55
N SER A 136 11.07 -23.17 34.30
CA SER A 136 10.90 -24.11 35.42
C SER A 136 9.47 -24.66 35.46
N SER A 137 9.39 -25.98 35.59
CA SER A 137 8.28 -26.79 36.13
C SER A 137 7.85 -26.29 37.54
N ASP A 138 6.73 -26.66 38.18
CA ASP A 138 5.60 -27.61 37.95
C ASP A 138 4.41 -27.13 38.86
N GLU A 139 3.19 -27.70 38.99
CA GLU A 139 2.58 -29.00 38.62
C GLU A 139 1.02 -28.86 38.53
N THR A 140 0.32 -29.89 38.02
CA THR A 140 -1.01 -30.46 38.42
C THR A 140 -2.07 -29.62 39.18
N ASP A 141 -3.29 -29.49 38.61
CA ASP A 141 -4.48 -30.23 39.10
C ASP A 141 -5.58 -30.41 38.02
N THR A 142 -6.08 -31.64 37.98
CA THR A 142 -7.31 -32.13 37.37
C THR A 142 -8.59 -31.36 37.76
N ARG A 143 -9.51 -31.18 36.79
CA ARG A 143 -10.86 -31.79 36.83
C ARG A 143 -11.64 -31.60 35.53
N ALA A 144 -12.45 -32.61 35.23
CA ALA A 144 -13.40 -32.62 34.11
C ALA A 144 -14.66 -31.80 34.40
N ASN A 145 -15.41 -31.45 33.35
CA ASN A 145 -16.86 -31.66 33.30
C ASN A 145 -17.39 -31.64 31.87
N ASP A 146 -18.29 -32.58 31.57
CA ASP A 146 -19.11 -32.63 30.36
C ASP A 146 -20.26 -31.61 30.40
N ALA A 147 -20.59 -31.07 29.22
CA ALA A 147 -21.92 -30.64 28.76
C ALA A 147 -21.71 -30.09 27.32
N ASP A 148 -22.08 -30.79 26.25
CA ASP A 148 -23.45 -31.00 25.77
C ASP A 148 -24.33 -29.73 25.80
N VAL A 149 -24.65 -29.20 24.61
CA VAL A 149 -26.01 -28.86 24.17
C VAL A 149 -25.97 -28.56 22.65
N GLU A 150 -26.62 -29.42 21.89
CA GLU A 150 -27.10 -29.18 20.52
C GLU A 150 -28.22 -28.13 20.47
N ARG A 151 -28.16 -27.13 19.57
CA ARG A 151 -29.38 -26.54 18.97
C ARG A 151 -29.11 -25.76 17.67
N ALA A 152 -29.73 -26.24 16.59
CA ALA A 152 -29.90 -25.55 15.32
C ALA A 152 -30.75 -24.25 15.41
N GLY A 153 -30.62 -23.40 14.39
CA GLY A 153 -31.46 -22.22 14.18
C GLY A 153 -31.28 -21.65 12.77
N GLU A 154 -32.11 -22.12 11.84
CA GLU A 154 -32.17 -21.62 10.46
C GLU A 154 -32.72 -20.18 10.38
N GLY A 155 -32.44 -19.52 9.26
CA GLY A 155 -33.34 -18.52 8.70
C GLY A 155 -32.96 -17.06 8.96
N SER A 156 -32.43 -16.40 7.93
CA SER A 156 -33.28 -15.54 7.08
C SER A 156 -32.45 -14.98 5.93
N ASP A 157 -32.84 -15.32 4.72
CA ASP A 157 -32.38 -14.68 3.50
C ASP A 157 -33.34 -13.52 3.17
N PRO A 158 -32.90 -12.25 3.20
CA PRO A 158 -33.64 -11.17 2.57
C PRO A 158 -33.02 -10.89 1.20
N GLN A 159 -33.62 -11.52 0.19
CA GLN A 159 -33.60 -11.09 -1.20
C GLN A 159 -33.55 -9.56 -1.28
N ARG A 160 -32.37 -9.01 -1.59
CA ARG A 160 -32.23 -7.57 -1.87
C ARG A 160 -32.68 -7.35 -3.30
N ASP A 161 -33.89 -6.80 -3.44
CA ASP A 161 -34.42 -6.35 -4.72
C ASP A 161 -33.40 -5.47 -5.45
N SER A 162 -33.24 -5.73 -6.74
CA SER A 162 -32.31 -5.03 -7.62
C SER A 162 -32.60 -3.53 -7.62
N VAL A 163 -31.65 -2.72 -7.13
CA VAL A 163 -31.68 -1.26 -7.29
C VAL A 163 -31.15 -0.86 -8.68
N GLU A 164 -31.60 -1.55 -9.72
CA GLU A 164 -31.46 -1.14 -11.11
C GLU A 164 -32.53 -0.10 -11.48
N SER A 165 -32.56 1.01 -10.76
CA SER A 165 -33.11 2.27 -11.27
C SER A 165 -32.74 3.45 -10.37
N ASN A 166 -31.60 4.05 -10.65
CA ASN A 166 -31.45 5.49 -10.45
C ASN A 166 -30.62 6.03 -11.61
N GLY A 167 -31.22 6.95 -12.37
CA GLY A 167 -30.60 7.53 -13.56
C GLY A 167 -29.36 8.35 -13.21
N GLY A 168 -28.21 7.68 -13.14
CA GLY A 168 -26.94 8.31 -12.87
C GLY A 168 -26.64 9.39 -13.90
N LEU A 169 -26.43 10.62 -13.45
CA LEU A 169 -26.03 11.78 -14.25
C LEU A 169 -24.58 11.70 -14.76
N TYR A 170 -24.08 10.48 -14.97
CA TYR A 170 -22.77 10.16 -15.48
C TYR A 170 -22.93 9.27 -16.73
N PRO A 171 -22.42 9.67 -17.91
CA PRO A 171 -22.30 8.71 -19.00
C PRO A 171 -21.40 7.56 -18.53
N ALA A 172 -21.78 6.32 -18.85
CA ALA A 172 -20.95 5.15 -18.55
C ALA A 172 -19.57 5.33 -19.19
N TRP A 173 -18.52 5.37 -18.36
CA TRP A 173 -17.17 5.71 -18.81
C TRP A 173 -16.57 4.62 -19.73
N PRO A 174 -15.76 5.00 -20.74
CA PRO A 174 -15.66 4.21 -21.96
C PRO A 174 -14.45 3.27 -21.99
N TRP A 175 -14.38 2.30 -21.07
CA TRP A 175 -13.26 1.33 -21.02
C TRP A 175 -13.63 -0.14 -20.79
N LYS A 176 -14.93 -0.52 -20.79
CA LYS A 176 -15.27 -1.95 -20.86
C LYS A 176 -15.09 -2.45 -22.30
N PRO A 177 -14.12 -3.34 -22.58
CA PRO A 177 -14.05 -3.98 -23.89
C PRO A 177 -15.29 -4.85 -24.05
N VAL A 178 -15.94 -4.75 -25.21
CA VAL A 178 -17.00 -5.70 -25.59
C VAL A 178 -16.31 -7.02 -25.91
N VAL A 179 -16.69 -8.08 -25.20
CA VAL A 179 -16.28 -9.47 -25.44
C VAL A 179 -17.15 -10.09 -26.51
#